data_AF-A0A183UVI9-F1
#
_entry.id   AF-A0A183UVI9-F1
#
_cell.length_a   1.000
_cell.length_b   1.000
_cell.length_c   1.000
_cell.angle_alpha   90.00
_cell.angle_beta   90.00
_cell.angle_gamma   90.00
#
_symmetry.space_group_name_H-M   'P 1'
#
loop_
_entity.id
_entity.type
_entity.pdbx_description
1 polymer ?
#
loop_
_entity_poly.entity_id
_entity_poly.type
_entity_poly.pdbx_seq_one_letter_code
_entity_poly.pdbx_strand_id
1 'polypeptide(L)'
;LFGAMGESIPAEVVDQLRKFNETLSVVEDALQPHLNESADTYLQMRLLDRARVDVMSLFAINSLYWILLCTRGKNPKENESLNHELTRAKQCIERLKQFESRSSAPKLNRRAAASFVRNALWEPPQQTSKASLL
;
A
#
# COMPACT_ATOMS: atom_id res chain seq x y z
N LEU A 1 29.22 45.89 -0.46
CA LEU A 1 29.79 45.40 0.81
C LEU A 1 29.83 43.88 0.76
N PHE A 2 30.75 43.32 -0.03
CA PHE A 2 31.06 41.90 -0.06
C PHE A 2 32.12 41.64 1.02
N GLY A 3 31.67 41.55 2.27
CA GLY A 3 32.52 41.15 3.39
C GLY A 3 32.43 39.63 3.58
N ALA A 4 33.59 39.00 3.77
CA ALA A 4 33.83 37.58 4.09
C ALA A 4 33.87 36.59 2.90
N MET A 5 34.87 36.73 2.02
CA MET A 5 35.49 35.56 1.39
C MET A 5 36.46 34.95 2.42
N GLY A 6 36.06 33.86 3.08
CA GLY A 6 36.93 33.21 4.08
C GLY A 6 36.34 32.01 4.84
N GLU A 7 35.04 31.76 4.79
CA GLU A 7 34.47 30.55 5.38
C GLU A 7 34.23 29.52 4.26
N SER A 8 35.16 28.57 4.13
CA SER A 8 34.90 27.35 3.38
C SER A 8 33.64 26.69 3.93
N ILE A 9 32.81 26.14 3.05
CA ILE A 9 31.63 25.36 3.46
C ILE A 9 32.07 24.33 4.52
N PRO A 10 31.38 24.24 5.69
CA PRO A 10 31.75 23.30 6.74
C PRO A 10 31.85 21.88 6.20
N ALA A 11 32.87 21.13 6.64
CA ALA A 11 33.14 19.78 6.15
C ALA A 11 31.93 18.85 6.37
N GLU A 12 31.21 19.03 7.47
CA GLU A 12 30.00 18.26 7.80
C GLU A 12 28.90 18.46 6.74
N VAL A 13 28.76 19.67 6.22
CA VAL A 13 27.77 19.99 5.17
C VAL A 13 28.18 19.36 3.85
N VAL A 14 29.48 19.43 3.51
CA VAL A 14 30.02 18.77 2.31
C VAL A 14 29.80 17.26 2.37
N ASP A 15 30.03 16.63 3.52
CA ASP A 15 29.80 15.19 3.72
C ASP A 15 28.32 14.82 3.65
N GLN A 16 27.42 15.65 4.20
CA GLN A 16 25.98 15.43 4.06
C GLN A 16 25.53 15.50 2.61
N LEU A 17 26.03 16.49 1.84
CA LEU A 17 25.72 16.62 0.42
C LEU A 17 26.26 15.45 -0.40
N ARG A 18 27.48 14.97 -0.09
CA ARG A 18 28.06 13.77 -0.71
C ARG A 18 27.16 12.56 -0.48
N LYS A 19 26.80 12.28 0.78
CA LYS A 19 25.92 11.16 1.14
C LYS A 19 24.54 11.27 0.48
N PHE A 20 23.99 12.48 0.41
CA PHE A 20 22.73 12.73 -0.28
C PHE A 20 22.83 12.40 -1.77
N ASN A 21 23.90 12.84 -2.45
CA ASN A 21 24.13 12.53 -3.85
C ASN A 21 24.32 11.02 -4.10
N GLU A 22 25.13 10.35 -3.27
CA GLU A 22 25.32 8.90 -3.34
C GLU A 22 23.99 8.14 -3.16
N THR A 23 23.16 8.59 -2.22
CA THR A 23 21.83 8.00 -1.97
C THR A 23 20.89 8.25 -3.15
N LEU A 24 20.95 9.42 -3.78
CA LEU A 24 20.17 9.72 -4.99
C LEU A 24 20.55 8.78 -6.14
N SER A 25 21.84 8.54 -6.38
CA SER A 25 22.29 7.60 -7.41
C SER A 25 21.75 6.18 -7.15
N VAL A 26 21.74 5.72 -5.90
CA VAL A 26 21.14 4.41 -5.55
C VAL A 26 19.65 4.37 -5.87
N VAL A 27 18.92 5.45 -5.60
CA VAL A 27 17.48 5.53 -5.91
C VAL A 27 17.24 5.56 -7.42
N GLU A 28 18.06 6.31 -8.17
CA GLU A 28 18.01 6.36 -9.63
C GLU A 28 18.27 4.98 -10.23
N ASP A 29 19.34 4.31 -9.81
CA ASP A 29 19.69 2.95 -10.27
C ASP A 29 18.58 1.93 -9.96
N ALA A 30 17.93 2.05 -8.81
CA ALA A 30 16.81 1.18 -8.43
C ALA A 30 15.54 1.44 -9.26
N LEU A 31 15.28 2.69 -9.67
CA LEU A 31 14.10 3.06 -10.45
C LEU A 31 14.30 2.90 -11.96
N GLN A 32 15.54 3.01 -12.45
CA GLN A 32 15.89 2.97 -13.86
C GLN A 32 15.25 1.80 -14.64
N PRO A 33 15.25 0.55 -14.14
CA PRO A 33 14.65 -0.56 -14.88
C PRO A 33 13.13 -0.42 -15.04
N HIS A 34 12.46 0.12 -14.03
CA HIS A 34 11.01 0.29 -13.99
C HIS A 34 10.54 1.48 -14.83
N LEU A 35 11.35 2.54 -14.92
CA LEU A 35 11.05 3.71 -15.76
C LEU A 35 11.21 3.41 -17.26
N ASN A 36 12.05 2.44 -17.61
CA ASN A 36 12.27 2.02 -19.00
C ASN A 36 11.34 0.87 -19.45
N GLU A 37 10.46 0.41 -18.56
CA GLU A 37 9.54 -0.68 -18.86
C GLU A 37 8.43 -0.20 -19.80
N SER A 38 8.04 -1.04 -20.76
CA SER A 38 7.03 -0.66 -21.75
C SER A 38 5.62 -0.64 -21.15
N ALA A 39 4.74 0.23 -21.67
CA ALA A 39 3.33 0.23 -21.30
C ALA A 39 2.66 -1.13 -21.57
N ASP A 40 3.08 -1.85 -22.60
CA ASP A 40 2.58 -3.18 -22.93
C ASP A 40 2.91 -4.19 -21.83
N THR A 41 4.14 -4.14 -21.28
CA THR A 41 4.55 -4.99 -20.16
C THR A 41 3.65 -4.77 -18.95
N TYR A 42 3.37 -3.50 -18.62
CA TYR A 42 2.43 -3.15 -17.54
C TYR A 42 1.03 -3.70 -17.82
N LEU A 43 0.51 -3.57 -19.03
CA LEU A 43 -0.84 -4.07 -19.40
C LEU A 43 -0.96 -5.59 -19.32
N GLN A 44 0.14 -6.32 -19.54
CA GLN A 44 0.20 -7.78 -19.44
C GLN A 44 0.29 -8.30 -18.00
N MET A 45 0.59 -7.44 -17.02
CA MET A 45 0.65 -7.84 -15.61
C MET A 45 -0.73 -8.24 -15.06
N ARG A 46 -0.72 -9.14 -14.07
CA ARG A 46 -1.94 -9.46 -13.32
C ARG A 46 -2.45 -8.21 -12.62
N LEU A 47 -3.77 -8.13 -12.41
CA LEU A 47 -4.39 -6.96 -11.76
C LEU A 47 -3.77 -6.62 -10.40
N LEU A 48 -3.44 -7.64 -9.61
CA LEU A 48 -2.80 -7.45 -8.30
C LEU A 48 -1.37 -6.90 -8.42
N ASP A 49 -0.63 -7.34 -9.43
CA ASP A 49 0.75 -6.88 -9.65
C ASP A 49 0.76 -5.44 -10.17
N ARG A 50 -0.18 -5.08 -11.06
CA ARG A 50 -0.40 -3.67 -11.44
C ARG A 50 -0.73 -2.79 -10.24
N ALA A 51 -1.63 -3.24 -9.38
CA ALA A 51 -1.99 -2.49 -8.18
C ALA A 51 -0.80 -2.30 -7.24
N ARG A 52 0.14 -3.27 -7.15
CA ARG A 52 1.41 -3.09 -6.43
C ARG A 52 2.25 -1.99 -7.06
N VAL A 53 2.47 -2.04 -8.37
CA VAL A 53 3.23 -1.03 -9.10
C VAL A 53 2.64 0.35 -8.89
N ASP A 54 1.33 0.53 -9.11
CA ASP A 54 0.65 1.82 -8.95
C ASP A 54 0.79 2.39 -7.53
N VAL A 55 0.63 1.55 -6.52
CA VAL A 55 0.76 1.96 -5.11
C VAL A 55 2.21 2.30 -4.76
N MET A 56 3.19 1.55 -5.27
CA MET A 56 4.61 1.84 -5.09
C MET A 56 5.00 3.15 -5.78
N SER A 57 4.55 3.38 -7.03
CA SER A 57 4.79 4.61 -7.78
C SER A 57 4.21 5.83 -7.06
N LEU A 58 2.97 5.72 -6.56
CA LEU A 58 2.34 6.78 -5.77
C LEU A 58 3.18 7.13 -4.52
N PHE A 59 3.62 6.14 -3.76
CA PHE A 59 4.42 6.37 -2.57
C PHE A 59 5.81 6.95 -2.89
N ALA A 60 6.46 6.47 -3.96
CA ALA A 60 7.74 6.97 -4.41
C ALA A 60 7.67 8.45 -4.81
N ILE A 61 6.66 8.84 -5.61
CA ILE A 61 6.45 10.24 -6.03
C ILE A 61 6.24 11.15 -4.82
N ASN A 62 5.39 10.74 -3.87
CA ASN A 62 5.15 11.51 -2.64
C ASN A 62 6.44 11.67 -1.81
N SER A 63 7.26 10.62 -1.75
CA SER A 63 8.54 10.64 -1.01
C SER A 63 9.57 11.54 -1.67
N LEU A 64 9.68 11.51 -2.99
CA LEU A 64 10.55 12.43 -3.75
C LEU A 64 10.09 13.88 -3.60
N TYR A 65 8.79 14.13 -3.59
CA TYR A 65 8.25 15.47 -3.34
C TYR A 65 8.55 15.96 -1.92
N TRP A 66 8.48 15.09 -0.91
CA TRP A 66 8.92 15.40 0.44
C TRP A 66 10.40 15.83 0.48
N ILE A 67 11.28 15.06 -0.17
CA ILE A 67 12.72 15.37 -0.28
C ILE A 67 12.92 16.72 -0.98
N LEU A 68 12.19 16.99 -2.06
CA LEU A 68 12.25 18.27 -2.78
C LEU A 68 11.85 19.47 -1.92
N LEU A 69 10.89 19.31 -1.00
CA LEU A 69 10.53 20.36 -0.06
C LEU A 69 11.67 20.61 0.94
N CYS A 70 12.28 19.55 1.47
CA CYS A 70 13.44 19.65 2.35
C CYS A 70 14.60 20.41 1.68
N THR A 71 14.92 20.11 0.41
CA THR A 71 16.03 20.78 -0.31
C THR A 71 15.75 22.26 -0.58
N ARG A 72 14.48 22.68 -0.57
CA ARG A 72 14.06 24.08 -0.70
C ARG A 72 13.93 24.79 0.65
N GLY A 73 14.36 24.16 1.75
CA GLY A 73 14.23 24.71 3.09
C GLY A 73 12.79 24.82 3.58
N LYS A 74 11.83 24.12 2.95
CA LYS A 74 10.44 24.08 3.36
C LYS A 74 10.22 22.90 4.30
N ASN A 75 9.44 23.10 5.36
CA ASN A 75 9.02 22.01 6.23
C ASN A 75 7.93 21.17 5.52
N PRO A 76 8.18 19.91 5.15
CA PRO A 76 7.17 19.13 4.42
C PRO A 76 5.93 18.81 5.26
N LYS A 77 6.04 18.83 6.59
CA LYS A 77 4.91 18.60 7.51
C LYS A 77 3.85 19.70 7.45
N GLU A 78 4.23 20.90 7.01
CA GLU A 78 3.31 22.03 6.84
C GLU A 78 2.58 21.98 5.49
N ASN A 79 2.95 21.06 4.59
CA ASN A 79 2.27 20.89 3.31
C ASN A 79 1.04 20.00 3.48
N GLU A 80 -0.12 20.63 3.69
CA GLU A 80 -1.40 19.93 3.88
C GLU A 80 -1.76 19.00 2.71
N SER A 81 -1.52 19.44 1.47
CA SER A 81 -1.77 18.61 0.29
C SER A 81 -0.91 17.35 0.30
N LEU A 82 0.39 17.46 0.56
CA LEU A 82 1.29 16.30 0.68
C LEU A 82 0.88 15.37 1.82
N ASN A 83 0.47 15.91 2.97
CA ASN A 83 -0.01 15.10 4.09
C ASN A 83 -1.27 14.30 3.72
N HIS A 84 -2.17 14.90 2.94
CA HIS A 84 -3.33 14.23 2.38
C HIS A 84 -2.92 13.10 1.42
N GLU A 85 -1.99 13.38 0.50
CA GLU A 85 -1.45 12.39 -0.45
C GLU A 85 -0.80 11.20 0.26
N LEU A 86 0.00 11.46 1.31
CA LEU A 86 0.63 10.42 2.13
C LEU A 86 -0.40 9.58 2.89
N THR A 87 -1.46 10.22 3.40
CA THR A 87 -2.56 9.52 4.05
C THR A 87 -3.31 8.64 3.05
N ARG A 88 -3.58 9.13 1.85
CA ARG A 88 -4.19 8.33 0.78
C ARG A 88 -3.31 7.15 0.39
N ALA A 89 -2.00 7.36 0.21
CA ALA A 89 -1.06 6.28 -0.10
C ALA A 89 -1.10 5.16 0.97
N LYS A 90 -1.11 5.52 2.27
CA LYS A 90 -1.28 4.56 3.36
C LYS A 90 -2.58 3.76 3.26
N GLN A 91 -3.70 4.41 2.95
CA GLN A 91 -4.98 3.73 2.77
C GLN A 91 -4.95 2.77 1.56
N CYS A 92 -4.31 3.15 0.47
CA CYS A 92 -4.16 2.28 -0.70
C CYS A 92 -3.30 1.05 -0.38
N ILE A 93 -2.20 1.21 0.35
CA ILE A 93 -1.37 0.10 0.83
C ILE A 93 -2.19 -0.86 1.71
N GLU A 94 -2.98 -0.33 2.63
CA GLU A 94 -3.81 -1.17 3.51
C GLU A 94 -4.86 -1.96 2.73
N ARG A 95 -5.54 -1.32 1.77
CA ARG A 95 -6.47 -2.02 0.87
C ARG A 95 -5.77 -3.11 0.07
N LEU A 96 -4.58 -2.84 -0.47
CA LEU A 96 -3.79 -3.82 -1.21
C LEU A 96 -3.48 -5.06 -0.35
N LYS A 97 -3.04 -4.86 0.90
CA LYS A 97 -2.78 -5.95 1.86
C LYS A 97 -4.03 -6.78 2.15
N GLN A 98 -5.21 -6.16 2.23
CA GLN A 98 -6.48 -6.88 2.40
C GLN A 98 -6.78 -7.78 1.19
N PHE A 99 -6.51 -7.31 -0.03
CA PHE A 99 -6.69 -8.13 -1.23
C PHE A 99 -5.69 -9.30 -1.30
N GLU A 100 -4.43 -9.07 -0.92
CA GLU A 100 -3.41 -10.12 -0.88
C GLU A 100 -3.74 -11.22 0.13
N SER A 101 -4.14 -10.83 1.34
CA SER A 101 -4.47 -11.76 2.43
C SER A 101 -5.75 -12.56 2.19
N ARG A 102 -6.64 -12.11 1.28
CA ARG A 102 -7.88 -12.80 0.94
C ARG A 102 -7.67 -14.20 0.38
N SER A 103 -6.54 -14.45 -0.28
CA SER A 103 -6.18 -15.78 -0.79
C SER A 103 -6.02 -16.81 0.34
N SER A 104 -5.55 -16.37 1.50
CA SER A 104 -5.29 -17.18 2.70
C SER A 104 -6.40 -17.10 3.75
N ALA A 105 -7.49 -16.38 3.46
CA ALA A 105 -8.58 -16.21 4.39
C ALA A 105 -9.34 -17.54 4.64
N PRO A 106 -9.79 -17.82 5.87
CA PRO A 106 -10.60 -18.99 6.17
C PRO A 106 -11.83 -19.07 5.27
N LYS A 107 -12.04 -20.22 4.63
CA LYS A 107 -13.21 -20.46 3.77
C LYS A 107 -14.33 -21.06 4.60
N LEU A 108 -15.56 -20.58 4.41
CA LEU A 108 -16.74 -21.18 5.03
C LEU A 108 -16.90 -22.63 4.56
N ASN A 109 -17.01 -23.56 5.51
CA ASN A 109 -17.37 -24.94 5.19
C ASN A 109 -18.85 -25.01 4.81
N ARG A 110 -19.12 -24.92 3.49
CA ARG A 110 -20.48 -24.93 2.94
C ARG A 110 -21.29 -26.15 3.39
N ARG A 111 -20.64 -27.30 3.53
CA ARG A 111 -21.30 -28.54 3.98
C ARG A 111 -21.79 -28.42 5.42
N ALA A 112 -20.92 -27.96 6.32
CA ALA A 112 -21.28 -27.75 7.72
C ALA A 112 -22.39 -26.70 7.86
N ALA A 113 -22.28 -25.58 7.14
CA ALA A 113 -23.31 -24.54 7.11
C ALA A 113 -24.67 -25.08 6.62
N ALA A 114 -24.69 -25.87 5.55
CA ALA A 114 -25.91 -26.49 5.04
C ALA A 114 -26.52 -27.48 6.05
N SER A 115 -25.69 -28.27 6.74
CA SER A 115 -26.16 -29.16 7.80
C SER A 115 -26.78 -28.40 8.97
N PHE A 116 -26.18 -27.28 9.38
CA PHE A 116 -26.75 -26.43 10.44
C PHE A 116 -28.11 -25.86 10.04
N VAL A 117 -28.25 -25.34 8.82
CA VAL A 117 -29.54 -24.82 8.33
C VAL A 117 -30.59 -25.92 8.26
N ARG A 118 -30.25 -27.09 7.70
CA ARG A 118 -31.19 -28.21 7.60
C ARG A 118 -31.67 -28.70 8.96
N ASN A 119 -30.76 -28.82 9.93
CA ASN A 119 -31.11 -29.27 11.27
C ASN A 119 -31.91 -28.22 12.04
N ALA A 120 -31.64 -26.93 11.84
CA ALA A 120 -32.38 -25.85 12.48
C ALA A 120 -33.83 -25.74 11.96
N LEU A 121 -34.08 -26.13 10.70
CA LEU A 121 -35.41 -26.13 10.08
C LEU A 121 -36.13 -27.49 10.21
N TRP A 122 -35.55 -28.46 10.93
CA TRP A 122 -36.16 -29.76 11.09
C TRP A 122 -37.23 -29.71 12.18
N GLU A 123 -38.48 -30.01 11.80
CA GLU A 123 -39.59 -30.21 12.73
C GLU A 123 -39.86 -31.71 12.92
N PRO A 124 -40.07 -32.18 14.16
CA PRO A 124 -40.43 -33.57 14.40
C PRO A 124 -41.78 -33.90 13.75
N PRO A 125 -41.95 -35.12 13.20
CA PRO A 125 -43.25 -35.53 12.68
C PRO A 125 -44.29 -35.47 13.80
N GLN A 126 -45.39 -34.76 13.57
CA GLN A 126 -46.55 -34.73 14.46
C GLN A 126 -46.97 -36.17 14.74
N GLN A 127 -46.82 -36.61 15.99
CA GLN A 127 -47.28 -37.92 16.43
C GLN A 127 -48.81 -37.88 16.35
N THR A 128 -49.39 -38.34 15.23
CA THR A 128 -50.81 -38.60 15.15
C THR A 128 -51.11 -39.66 16.18
N SER A 129 -51.59 -39.26 17.36
CA SER A 129 -52.16 -40.20 18.30
C SER A 129 -53.32 -40.86 17.56
N LYS A 130 -53.13 -42.13 17.20
CA LYS A 130 -54.26 -42.99 16.90
C LYS A 130 -54.98 -43.13 18.23
N ALA A 131 -55.89 -42.18 18.51
CA ALA A 131 -56.91 -42.36 19.51
C ALA A 131 -57.67 -43.62 19.09
N SER A 132 -57.40 -44.70 19.81
CA SER A 132 -58.07 -45.98 19.67
C SER A 132 -59.58 -45.73 19.76
N LEU A 133 -60.27 -45.94 18.64
CA LEU A 133 -61.70 -46.22 18.62
C LEU A 133 -61.88 -47.62 19.21
N LEU A 134 -62.11 -47.70 20.53
CA LEU A 134 -62.86 -48.77 21.20
C LEU A 134 -63.58 -48.17 22.41
#